data_AF-A0A652LCX4-F1
#
_entry.id   AF-A0A652LCX4-F1
#
_cell.length_a   1.000
_cell.length_b   1.000
_cell.length_c   1.000
_cell.angle_alpha   90.00
_cell.angle_beta   90.00
_cell.angle_gamma   90.00
#
_symmetry.space_group_name_H-M   'P 1'
#
loop_
_entity.id
_entity.type
_entity.pdbx_description
1 polymer ?
#
loop_
_entity_poly.entity_id
_entity_poly.type
_entity_poly.pdbx_seq_one_letter_code
_entity_poly.pdbx_strand_id
1 'polypeptide(L)'
;MGRPPLDPASVLNAKNTLFELLGRAGVPPGEAEELIALVEAGAVVDAHSETGKARSAPAAADGPYDAGWHDGARAMGDELLRVAERALERAIGPASGPAGGAAQGHHLVGRVDVERAKVAVTPLYLAFSGTSDLDPEVSDEVLTAVLGTMSVVGRVAYAGQLERFTDFHRRRLERLYARYGPGSRIAVHGRYSLLHSPTSIAVLERLTAAPEALREEWERAELPPAWLEGLTVAWRASEASPV
;
A
#
# COMPACT_ATOMS: atom_id res chain seq x y z
N MET A 1 25.08 22.80 -5.85
CA MET A 1 25.92 21.71 -5.31
C MET A 1 25.36 20.41 -5.87
N GLY A 2 25.91 19.91 -6.98
CA GLY A 2 25.45 18.66 -7.59
C GLY A 2 25.89 17.47 -6.74
N ARG A 3 24.97 16.55 -6.42
CA ARG A 3 25.35 15.26 -5.82
C ARG A 3 26.34 14.57 -6.77
N PRO A 4 27.47 14.04 -6.28
CA PRO A 4 28.37 13.25 -7.12
C PRO A 4 27.59 12.10 -7.75
N PRO A 5 27.83 11.76 -9.03
CA PRO A 5 27.23 10.58 -9.63
C PRO A 5 27.63 9.36 -8.81
N LEU A 6 26.65 8.57 -8.39
CA LEU A 6 26.88 7.34 -7.66
C LEU A 6 27.54 6.33 -8.61
N ASP A 7 28.79 5.97 -8.32
CA ASP A 7 29.53 4.97 -9.09
C ASP A 7 28.98 3.55 -8.79
N PRO A 8 28.84 2.65 -9.79
CA PRO A 8 28.30 1.31 -9.60
C PRO A 8 29.03 0.48 -8.53
N ALA A 9 30.35 0.66 -8.36
CA ALA A 9 31.11 -0.06 -7.34
C ALA A 9 30.74 0.42 -5.92
N SER A 10 30.41 1.70 -5.77
CA SER A 10 29.95 2.27 -4.49
C SER A 10 28.59 1.72 -4.08
N VAL A 11 27.67 1.55 -5.04
CA VAL A 11 26.34 0.96 -4.81
C VAL A 11 26.47 -0.50 -4.38
N LEU A 12 27.30 -1.28 -5.07
CA LEU A 12 27.53 -2.69 -4.72
C LEU A 12 28.17 -2.84 -3.33
N ASN A 13 29.12 -1.97 -2.98
CA ASN A 13 29.76 -2.00 -1.67
C ASN A 13 28.79 -1.63 -0.54
N ALA A 14 27.92 -0.65 -0.78
CA ALA A 14 26.85 -0.30 0.17
C ALA A 14 25.87 -1.47 0.37
N LYS A 15 25.50 -2.15 -0.72
CA LYS A 15 24.63 -3.34 -0.67
C LYS A 15 25.25 -4.47 0.14
N ASN A 16 26.53 -4.78 -0.09
CA ASN A 16 27.25 -5.79 0.70
C ASN A 16 27.32 -5.41 2.19
N THR A 17 27.57 -4.13 2.49
CA THR A 17 27.60 -3.61 3.86
C THR A 17 26.23 -3.80 4.54
N LEU A 18 25.13 -3.55 3.83
CA LEU A 18 23.78 -3.77 4.36
C LEU A 18 23.51 -5.25 4.65
N PHE A 19 23.91 -6.16 3.76
CA PHE A 19 23.82 -7.59 4.01
C PHE A 19 24.59 -8.01 5.28
N GLU A 20 25.80 -7.50 5.47
CA GLU A 20 26.59 -7.76 6.67
C GLU A 20 25.93 -7.22 7.94
N LEU A 21 25.39 -6.00 7.91
CA LEU A 21 24.72 -5.39 9.05
C LEU A 21 23.42 -6.12 9.42
N LEU A 22 22.62 -6.51 8.43
CA LEU A 22 21.39 -7.28 8.63
C LEU A 22 21.70 -8.68 9.19
N GLY A 23 22.75 -9.33 8.68
CA GLY A 23 23.23 -10.60 9.24
C GLY A 23 23.67 -10.47 10.70
N ARG A 24 24.34 -9.38 11.08
CA ARG A 24 24.71 -9.09 12.49
C ARG A 24 23.51 -8.82 13.39
N ALA A 25 22.41 -8.33 12.82
CA ALA A 25 21.14 -8.15 13.52
C ALA A 25 20.31 -9.46 13.60
N GLY A 26 20.82 -10.57 13.04
CA GLY A 26 20.15 -11.87 13.07
C GLY A 26 19.16 -12.10 11.93
N VAL A 27 19.15 -11.24 10.90
CA VAL A 27 18.28 -11.40 9.73
C VAL A 27 18.86 -12.48 8.79
N PRO A 28 18.09 -13.51 8.41
CA PRO A 28 18.51 -14.51 7.43
C PRO A 28 18.86 -13.86 6.08
N PRO A 29 19.83 -14.40 5.32
CA PRO A 29 20.30 -13.79 4.07
C PRO A 29 19.20 -13.65 3.00
N GLY A 30 18.27 -14.59 2.91
CA GLY A 30 17.12 -14.49 1.99
C GLY A 30 16.16 -13.37 2.37
N GLU A 31 15.90 -13.18 3.66
CA GLU A 31 15.07 -12.07 4.17
C GLU A 31 15.80 -10.72 4.01
N ALA A 32 17.11 -10.69 4.18
CA ALA A 32 17.92 -9.50 3.93
C ALA A 32 17.91 -9.10 2.44
N GLU A 33 17.94 -10.08 1.53
CA GLU A 33 17.86 -9.84 0.09
C GLU A 33 16.50 -9.26 -0.30
N GLU A 34 15.43 -9.83 0.27
CA GLU A 34 14.06 -9.34 0.11
C GLU A 34 13.92 -7.90 0.62
N LEU A 35 14.40 -7.60 1.84
CA LEU A 35 14.36 -6.24 2.42
C LEU A 35 15.11 -5.21 1.58
N ILE A 36 16.29 -5.57 1.07
CA ILE A 36 17.09 -4.68 0.21
C ILE A 36 16.38 -4.46 -1.13
N ALA A 37 15.84 -5.52 -1.74
CA ALA A 37 15.09 -5.41 -3.00
C ALA A 37 13.83 -4.55 -2.85
N LEU A 38 13.14 -4.64 -1.71
CA LEU A 38 12.00 -3.80 -1.35
C LEU A 38 12.38 -2.32 -1.25
N VAL A 39 13.50 -2.00 -0.60
CA VAL A 39 14.01 -0.62 -0.49
C VAL A 39 14.41 -0.09 -1.87
N GLU A 40 15.09 -0.90 -2.68
CA GLU A 40 15.48 -0.54 -4.05
C GLU A 40 14.25 -0.28 -4.93
N ALA A 41 13.22 -1.13 -4.86
CA ALA A 41 11.99 -0.94 -5.61
C ALA A 41 11.19 0.28 -5.15
N GLY A 42 11.09 0.52 -3.84
CA GLY A 42 10.46 1.72 -3.28
C GLY A 42 11.14 3.01 -3.76
N ALA A 43 12.47 3.02 -3.77
CA ALA A 43 13.25 4.15 -4.28
C ALA A 43 13.00 4.41 -5.77
N VAL A 44 12.80 3.37 -6.58
CA VAL A 44 12.45 3.51 -8.01
C VAL A 44 11.03 4.04 -8.19
N VAL A 45 10.06 3.55 -7.41
CA VAL A 45 8.67 4.04 -7.46
C VAL A 45 8.59 5.51 -7.04
N ASP A 46 9.31 5.89 -5.99
CA ASP A 46 9.41 7.28 -5.55
C ASP A 46 10.05 8.16 -6.64
N ALA A 47 11.16 7.72 -7.24
CA ALA A 47 11.80 8.42 -8.34
C ALA A 47 10.89 8.56 -9.57
N HIS A 48 10.11 7.53 -9.89
CA HIS A 48 9.11 7.57 -10.97
C HIS A 48 8.02 8.63 -10.68
N SER A 49 7.53 8.68 -9.43
CA SER A 49 6.53 9.66 -9.01
C SER A 49 7.04 11.11 -9.12
N GLU A 50 8.34 11.33 -8.91
CA GLU A 50 8.98 12.64 -9.06
C GLU A 50 9.23 13.01 -10.53
N THR A 51 9.57 12.04 -11.39
CA THR A 51 9.67 12.30 -12.85
C THR A 51 8.34 12.73 -13.46
N GLY A 52 7.20 12.25 -12.94
CA GLY A 52 5.88 12.74 -13.36
C GLY A 52 5.55 14.18 -12.91
N LYS A 53 6.27 14.71 -11.91
CA LYS A 53 6.09 16.08 -11.37
C LYS A 53 7.05 17.10 -11.98
N ALA A 54 8.10 16.66 -12.68
CA ALA A 54 9.04 17.54 -13.37
C ALA A 54 8.28 18.38 -14.41
N ARG A 55 8.20 19.69 -14.15
CA ARG A 55 7.15 20.56 -14.69
C ARG A 55 7.47 21.23 -16.04
N SER A 56 8.70 21.09 -16.56
CA SER A 56 9.12 21.74 -17.80
C SER A 56 10.35 21.07 -18.41
N ALA A 57 10.46 21.09 -19.74
CA ALA A 57 11.72 20.77 -20.41
C ALA A 57 12.82 21.78 -20.05
N PRO A 58 14.10 21.46 -20.27
CA PRO A 58 15.19 22.42 -20.14
C PRO A 58 14.89 23.69 -20.94
N ALA A 59 15.27 24.87 -20.42
CA ALA A 59 14.79 26.20 -20.81
C ALA A 59 15.14 26.70 -22.24
N ALA A 60 15.06 25.85 -23.26
CA ALA A 60 15.36 26.16 -24.65
C ALA A 60 14.39 25.45 -25.64
N ALA A 61 13.23 25.01 -25.19
CA ALA A 61 12.31 24.18 -25.97
C ALA A 61 11.03 24.91 -26.39
N ASP A 62 10.71 24.87 -27.68
CA ASP A 62 9.43 25.34 -28.22
C ASP A 62 8.29 24.34 -27.91
N GLY A 63 7.03 24.80 -27.90
CA GLY A 63 5.84 24.03 -27.46
C GLY A 63 5.70 22.56 -27.92
N PRO A 64 5.95 22.18 -29.19
CA PRO A 64 5.88 20.77 -29.59
C PRO A 64 7.03 19.91 -29.01
N TYR A 65 8.17 20.50 -28.67
CA TYR A 65 9.28 19.82 -27.98
C TYR A 65 8.95 19.57 -26.51
N ASP A 66 8.27 20.49 -25.83
CA ASP A 66 7.81 20.29 -24.43
C ASP A 66 6.87 19.08 -24.31
N ALA A 67 5.93 18.92 -25.24
CA ALA A 67 5.02 17.78 -25.26
C ALA A 67 5.78 16.46 -25.51
N GLY A 68 6.67 16.43 -26.51
CA GLY A 68 7.49 15.26 -26.81
C GLY A 68 8.47 14.90 -25.69
N TRP A 69 8.99 15.90 -24.97
CA TRP A 69 9.83 15.71 -23.79
C TRP A 69 9.07 15.06 -22.64
N HIS A 70 7.85 15.53 -22.34
CA HIS A 70 7.01 14.91 -21.31
C HIS A 70 6.63 13.48 -21.66
N ASP A 71 6.23 13.20 -22.90
CA ASP A 71 5.85 11.86 -23.32
C ASP A 71 7.06 10.92 -23.32
N GLY A 72 8.23 11.40 -23.75
CA GLY A 72 9.48 10.64 -23.67
C GLY A 72 9.94 10.36 -22.24
N ALA A 73 9.83 11.35 -21.34
CA ALA A 73 10.17 11.19 -19.92
C ALA A 73 9.25 10.19 -19.22
N ARG A 74 7.94 10.21 -19.53
CA ARG A 74 7.00 9.18 -19.05
C ARG A 74 7.35 7.79 -19.59
N ALA A 75 7.57 7.66 -20.90
CA ALA A 75 7.91 6.38 -21.50
C ALA A 75 9.19 5.76 -20.91
N MET A 76 10.22 6.58 -20.67
CA MET A 76 11.43 6.11 -19.97
C MET A 76 11.16 5.74 -18.51
N GLY A 77 10.32 6.52 -17.81
CA GLY A 77 9.89 6.21 -16.45
C GLY A 77 9.15 4.87 -16.36
N ASP A 78 8.27 4.58 -17.31
CA ASP A 78 7.52 3.32 -17.40
C ASP A 78 8.45 2.12 -17.64
N GLU A 79 9.44 2.27 -18.51
CA GLU A 79 10.43 1.21 -18.76
C GLU A 79 11.35 0.96 -17.57
N LEU A 80 11.77 2.01 -16.86
CA LEU A 80 12.53 1.87 -15.61
C LEU A 80 11.72 1.16 -14.53
N LEU A 81 10.42 1.47 -14.42
CA LEU A 81 9.51 0.76 -13.54
C LEU A 81 9.43 -0.72 -13.89
N ARG A 82 9.26 -1.07 -15.18
CA ARG A 82 9.29 -2.47 -15.65
C ARG A 82 10.61 -3.19 -15.38
N VAL A 83 11.74 -2.49 -15.46
CA VAL A 83 13.05 -3.06 -15.11
C VAL A 83 13.13 -3.34 -13.60
N ALA A 84 12.63 -2.42 -12.78
CA ALA A 84 12.59 -2.58 -11.33
C ALA A 84 11.63 -3.71 -10.92
N GLU A 85 10.46 -3.83 -11.55
CA GLU A 85 9.54 -4.95 -11.37
C GLU A 85 10.21 -6.29 -11.67
N ARG A 86 10.89 -6.41 -12.83
CA ARG A 86 11.63 -7.63 -13.18
C ARG A 86 12.81 -7.92 -12.24
N ALA A 87 13.43 -6.91 -11.67
CA ALA A 87 14.52 -7.07 -10.71
C ALA A 87 13.97 -7.55 -9.35
N LEU A 88 12.84 -6.98 -8.92
CA LEU A 88 12.11 -7.39 -7.73
C LEU A 88 11.60 -8.83 -7.85
N GLU A 89 10.98 -9.19 -8.98
CA GLU A 89 10.57 -10.57 -9.26
C GLU A 89 11.76 -11.55 -9.27
N ARG A 90 12.94 -11.12 -9.69
CA ARG A 90 14.15 -11.97 -9.64
C ARG A 90 14.70 -12.14 -8.22
N ALA A 91 14.66 -11.09 -7.41
CA ALA A 91 15.15 -11.11 -6.03
C ALA A 91 14.19 -11.85 -5.09
N ILE A 92 12.88 -11.75 -5.34
CA ILE A 92 11.83 -12.41 -4.57
C ILE A 92 11.52 -13.83 -5.13
N GLY A 93 11.97 -14.12 -6.35
CA GLY A 93 11.73 -15.37 -7.08
C GLY A 93 10.53 -15.27 -8.04
N PRO A 94 10.53 -16.00 -9.17
CA PRO A 94 9.44 -15.94 -10.14
C PRO A 94 8.14 -16.46 -9.52
N ALA A 95 7.03 -15.80 -9.84
CA ALA A 95 5.67 -16.21 -9.46
C ALA A 95 5.20 -17.51 -10.16
N SER A 96 6.09 -18.41 -10.58
CA SER A 96 5.82 -19.77 -11.06
C SER A 96 7.11 -20.55 -11.35
N GLY A 97 7.29 -21.69 -10.69
CA GLY A 97 8.17 -22.79 -11.11
C GLY A 97 7.34 -24.08 -11.25
N PRO A 98 7.73 -25.03 -12.12
CA PRO A 98 6.86 -26.17 -12.44
C PRO A 98 6.90 -27.28 -11.38
N ALA A 99 5.69 -27.78 -11.10
CA ALA A 99 5.31 -29.10 -10.57
C ALA A 99 5.63 -29.42 -9.09
N GLY A 100 4.55 -29.47 -8.28
CA GLY A 100 4.47 -30.37 -7.13
C GLY A 100 3.61 -29.90 -5.95
N GLY A 101 2.28 -29.94 -6.08
CA GLY A 101 1.36 -30.05 -4.94
C GLY A 101 0.97 -28.75 -4.22
N ALA A 102 -0.26 -28.30 -4.46
CA ALA A 102 -1.15 -27.58 -3.55
C ALA A 102 -0.50 -26.68 -2.46
N ALA A 103 -0.07 -25.50 -2.86
CA ALA A 103 -0.18 -24.27 -2.07
C ALA A 103 0.00 -23.10 -3.03
N GLN A 104 -1.11 -22.46 -3.43
CA GLN A 104 -1.05 -21.20 -4.17
C GLN A 104 -0.09 -20.23 -3.45
N GLY A 105 0.94 -19.78 -4.15
CA GLY A 105 1.91 -18.79 -3.68
C GLY A 105 1.26 -17.42 -3.51
N HIS A 106 0.53 -17.25 -2.42
CA HIS A 106 0.28 -15.94 -1.83
C HIS A 106 1.58 -15.60 -1.11
N HIS A 107 2.36 -14.65 -1.62
CA HIS A 107 3.52 -14.12 -0.89
C HIS A 107 3.00 -13.68 0.48
N LEU A 108 3.36 -14.41 1.54
CA LEU A 108 2.75 -14.25 2.86
C LEU A 108 2.87 -12.79 3.28
N VAL A 109 1.78 -12.21 3.80
CA VAL A 109 1.83 -10.83 4.29
C VAL A 109 2.79 -10.82 5.48
N GLY A 110 3.91 -10.12 5.34
CA GLY A 110 4.91 -10.02 6.38
C GLY A 110 4.50 -9.03 7.45
N ARG A 111 5.04 -9.19 8.66
CA ARG A 111 4.84 -8.24 9.77
C ARG A 111 5.19 -6.80 9.38
N VAL A 112 6.24 -6.62 8.57
CA VAL A 112 6.68 -5.29 8.09
C VAL A 112 5.61 -4.63 7.20
N ASP A 113 4.93 -5.41 6.35
CA ASP A 113 3.86 -4.88 5.50
C ASP A 113 2.67 -4.40 6.35
N VAL A 114 2.32 -5.17 7.37
CA VAL A 114 1.25 -4.82 8.33
C VAL A 114 1.60 -3.54 9.09
N GLU A 115 2.81 -3.44 9.63
CA GLU A 115 3.26 -2.23 10.36
C GLU A 115 3.31 -1.00 9.44
N ARG A 116 3.79 -1.15 8.19
CA ARG A 116 3.76 -0.06 7.21
C ARG A 116 2.33 0.39 6.93
N ALA A 117 1.40 -0.55 6.76
CA ALA A 117 -0.01 -0.24 6.54
C ALA A 117 -0.62 0.49 7.76
N LYS A 118 -0.34 0.04 9.00
CA LYS A 118 -0.78 0.74 10.23
C LYS A 118 -0.33 2.19 10.26
N VAL A 119 0.95 2.42 10.01
CA VAL A 119 1.54 3.77 10.01
C VAL A 119 0.88 4.65 8.94
N ALA A 120 0.51 4.08 7.79
CA ALA A 120 -0.19 4.81 6.73
C ALA A 120 -1.65 5.12 7.07
N VAL A 121 -2.42 4.15 7.59
CA VAL A 121 -3.87 4.34 7.85
C VAL A 121 -4.16 5.20 9.07
N THR A 122 -3.30 5.18 10.09
CA THR A 122 -3.51 5.89 11.36
C THR A 122 -3.72 7.40 11.19
N PRO A 123 -2.81 8.16 10.54
CA PRO A 123 -3.02 9.60 10.37
C PRO A 123 -4.25 9.92 9.51
N LEU A 124 -4.58 9.08 8.53
CA LEU A 124 -5.76 9.24 7.68
C LEU A 124 -7.06 9.07 8.48
N TYR A 125 -7.11 8.09 9.37
CA TYR A 125 -8.24 7.87 10.27
C TYR A 125 -8.37 8.98 11.32
N LEU A 126 -7.26 9.43 11.90
CA LEU A 126 -7.26 10.50 12.90
C LEU A 126 -7.76 11.85 12.37
N ALA A 127 -7.77 12.05 11.04
CA ALA A 127 -8.41 13.20 10.42
C ALA A 127 -9.94 13.23 10.60
N PHE A 128 -10.58 12.09 10.88
CA PHE A 128 -12.04 11.95 11.02
C PHE A 128 -12.50 11.55 12.43
N SER A 129 -11.62 10.97 13.25
CA SER A 129 -11.97 10.44 14.57
C SER A 129 -10.80 10.51 15.55
N GLY A 130 -11.05 10.90 16.80
CA GLY A 130 -10.00 11.19 17.78
C GLY A 130 -9.41 9.98 18.53
N THR A 131 -10.03 8.80 18.45
CA THR A 131 -9.60 7.59 19.18
C THR A 131 -9.84 6.30 18.38
N SER A 132 -8.97 5.31 18.60
CA SER A 132 -9.14 3.93 18.12
C SER A 132 -9.52 3.04 19.29
N ASP A 133 -10.61 2.29 19.16
CA ASP A 133 -11.14 1.42 20.23
C ASP A 133 -11.00 -0.08 19.90
N LEU A 134 -10.49 -0.43 18.71
CA LEU A 134 -10.28 -1.83 18.32
C LEU A 134 -8.95 -2.36 18.86
N ASP A 135 -8.96 -3.64 19.25
CA ASP A 135 -7.79 -4.37 19.72
C ASP A 135 -6.68 -4.41 18.64
N PRO A 136 -5.39 -4.20 19.01
CA PRO A 136 -4.29 -4.27 18.07
C PRO A 136 -4.17 -5.60 17.35
N GLU A 137 -4.38 -6.75 18.01
CA GLU A 137 -4.24 -8.06 17.36
C GLU A 137 -5.27 -8.24 16.23
N VAL A 138 -6.52 -7.88 16.52
CA VAL A 138 -7.60 -7.87 15.51
C VAL A 138 -7.28 -6.90 14.36
N SER A 139 -6.63 -5.77 14.66
CA SER A 139 -6.22 -4.82 13.62
C SER A 139 -5.17 -5.41 12.67
N ASP A 140 -4.30 -6.29 13.17
CA ASP A 140 -3.24 -6.95 12.40
C ASP A 140 -3.83 -7.99 11.45
N GLU A 141 -4.79 -8.78 11.93
CA GLU A 141 -5.51 -9.77 11.12
C GLU A 141 -6.30 -9.10 9.99
N VAL A 142 -7.00 -8.00 10.29
CA VAL A 142 -7.75 -7.23 9.30
C VAL A 142 -6.82 -6.65 8.23
N LEU A 143 -5.68 -6.07 8.64
CA LEU A 143 -4.71 -5.54 7.68
C LEU A 143 -4.03 -6.66 6.88
N THR A 144 -3.80 -7.81 7.49
CA THR A 144 -3.29 -9.00 6.82
C THR A 144 -4.24 -9.45 5.71
N ALA A 145 -5.54 -9.56 5.98
CA ALA A 145 -6.55 -9.88 4.97
C ALA A 145 -6.58 -8.83 3.85
N VAL A 146 -6.52 -7.55 4.18
CA VAL A 146 -6.47 -6.46 3.18
C VAL A 146 -5.24 -6.56 2.29
N LEU A 147 -4.05 -6.73 2.86
CA LEU A 147 -2.79 -6.84 2.13
C LEU A 147 -2.68 -8.15 1.35
N GLY A 148 -3.41 -9.19 1.77
CA GLY A 148 -3.56 -10.44 1.02
C GLY A 148 -4.21 -10.24 -0.36
N THR A 149 -5.05 -9.21 -0.51
CA THR A 149 -5.73 -8.92 -1.79
C THR A 149 -4.84 -8.31 -2.88
N MET A 150 -3.56 -8.08 -2.58
CA MET A 150 -2.63 -7.36 -3.45
C MET A 150 -1.26 -8.05 -3.55
N SER A 151 -0.60 -7.84 -4.69
CA SER A 151 0.78 -8.26 -4.90
C SER A 151 1.74 -7.42 -4.06
N VAL A 152 2.99 -7.87 -3.92
CA VAL A 152 4.06 -7.16 -3.20
C VAL A 152 4.22 -5.72 -3.71
N VAL A 153 4.19 -5.52 -5.03
CA VAL A 153 4.26 -4.17 -5.63
C VAL A 153 3.09 -3.31 -5.17
N GLY A 154 1.89 -3.88 -5.12
CA GLY A 154 0.71 -3.21 -4.59
C GLY A 154 0.87 -2.79 -3.13
N ARG A 155 1.43 -3.67 -2.29
CA ARG A 155 1.70 -3.40 -0.86
C ARG A 155 2.67 -2.24 -0.66
N VAL A 156 3.71 -2.15 -1.50
CA VAL A 156 4.69 -1.04 -1.44
C VAL A 156 4.04 0.29 -1.79
N ALA A 157 3.21 0.33 -2.84
CA ALA A 157 2.53 1.56 -3.28
C ALA A 157 1.30 1.92 -2.41
N TYR A 158 0.94 1.09 -1.44
CA TYR A 158 -0.37 1.14 -0.79
C TYR A 158 -0.60 2.42 0.02
N ALA A 159 0.43 2.96 0.67
CA ALA A 159 0.32 4.20 1.43
C ALA A 159 -0.21 5.36 0.56
N GLY A 160 0.39 5.56 -0.63
CA GLY A 160 -0.06 6.58 -1.57
C GLY A 160 -1.45 6.29 -2.16
N GLN A 161 -1.85 5.01 -2.26
CA GLN A 161 -3.20 4.63 -2.67
C GLN A 161 -4.25 4.99 -1.61
N LEU A 162 -3.95 4.76 -0.33
CA LEU A 162 -4.80 5.12 0.79
C LEU A 162 -5.00 6.65 0.89
N GLU A 163 -3.94 7.42 0.67
CA GLU A 163 -4.02 8.89 0.61
C GLU A 163 -4.96 9.36 -0.50
N ARG A 164 -4.76 8.86 -1.73
CA ARG A 164 -5.61 9.20 -2.89
C ARG A 164 -7.07 8.83 -2.64
N PHE A 165 -7.33 7.64 -2.10
CA PHE A 165 -8.67 7.19 -1.75
C PHE A 165 -9.33 8.12 -0.72
N THR A 166 -8.59 8.46 0.34
CA THR A 166 -9.08 9.30 1.43
C THR A 166 -9.40 10.71 0.95
N ASP A 167 -8.53 11.29 0.13
CA ASP A 167 -8.75 12.63 -0.44
C ASP A 167 -9.94 12.64 -1.40
N PHE A 168 -10.03 11.66 -2.28
CA PHE A 168 -11.14 11.56 -3.24
C PHE A 168 -12.49 11.38 -2.54
N HIS A 169 -12.54 10.61 -1.45
CA HIS A 169 -13.76 10.33 -0.70
C HIS A 169 -13.95 11.15 0.59
N ARG A 170 -13.16 12.21 0.81
CA ARG A 170 -13.12 12.94 2.09
C ARG A 170 -14.50 13.30 2.66
N ARG A 171 -15.36 13.95 1.86
CA ARG A 171 -16.72 14.34 2.30
C ARG A 171 -17.60 13.15 2.66
N ARG A 172 -17.42 12.00 2.00
CA ARG A 172 -18.19 10.78 2.27
C ARG A 172 -17.71 10.12 3.56
N LEU A 173 -16.39 10.10 3.79
CA LEU A 173 -15.78 9.63 5.02
C LEU A 173 -16.20 10.48 6.23
N GLU A 174 -16.21 11.81 6.11
CA GLU A 174 -16.73 12.71 7.16
C GLU A 174 -18.16 12.34 7.58
N ARG A 175 -19.06 12.12 6.61
CA ARG A 175 -20.44 11.70 6.90
C ARG A 175 -20.51 10.31 7.53
N LEU A 176 -19.70 9.38 7.05
CA LEU A 176 -19.63 8.01 7.53
C LEU A 176 -19.23 8.00 9.02
N TYR A 177 -18.08 8.60 9.36
CA TYR A 177 -17.58 8.62 10.73
C TYR A 177 -18.45 9.48 11.65
N ALA A 178 -19.05 10.58 11.17
CA ALA A 178 -20.00 11.34 11.97
C ALA A 178 -21.26 10.53 12.35
N ARG A 179 -21.72 9.64 11.47
CA ARG A 179 -22.95 8.85 11.68
C ARG A 179 -22.71 7.52 12.39
N TYR A 180 -21.58 6.86 12.13
CA TYR A 180 -21.33 5.48 12.53
C TYR A 180 -19.99 5.28 13.26
N GLY A 181 -19.13 6.30 13.32
CA GLY A 181 -17.82 6.23 13.97
C GLY A 181 -17.87 6.39 15.49
N PRO A 182 -16.69 6.51 16.13
CA PRO A 182 -16.55 6.68 17.58
C PRO A 182 -17.35 7.87 18.10
N GLY A 183 -18.17 7.65 19.13
CA GLY A 183 -19.02 8.68 19.72
C GLY A 183 -20.39 8.88 19.05
N SER A 184 -20.68 8.16 17.96
CA SER A 184 -22.01 8.19 17.34
C SER A 184 -23.05 7.42 18.17
N ARG A 185 -24.31 7.89 18.14
CA ARG A 185 -25.43 7.24 18.86
C ARG A 185 -25.81 5.86 18.32
N ILE A 186 -25.33 5.50 17.12
CA ILE A 186 -25.64 4.25 16.42
C ILE A 186 -24.54 3.19 16.68
N ALA A 187 -23.54 3.49 17.53
CA ALA A 187 -22.46 2.57 17.92
C ALA A 187 -22.97 1.33 18.69
N VAL A 188 -23.65 0.44 18.00
CA VAL A 188 -23.94 -0.92 18.44
C VAL A 188 -22.65 -1.71 18.24
N HIS A 189 -22.01 -2.07 19.36
CA HIS A 189 -20.64 -2.58 19.52
C HIS A 189 -20.35 -3.96 18.89
N GLY A 190 -20.92 -4.27 17.72
CA GLY A 190 -20.65 -5.54 17.02
C GLY A 190 -20.64 -5.45 15.49
N ARG A 191 -21.48 -4.60 14.90
CA ARG A 191 -21.59 -4.49 13.43
C ARG A 191 -20.68 -3.40 12.83
N TYR A 192 -20.41 -2.35 13.59
CA TYR A 192 -19.63 -1.19 13.15
C TYR A 192 -18.25 -1.12 13.80
N SER A 193 -17.80 -2.21 14.46
CA SER A 193 -16.56 -2.23 15.24
C SER A 193 -15.32 -1.80 14.43
N LEU A 194 -15.26 -2.12 13.13
CA LEU A 194 -14.17 -1.65 12.26
C LEU A 194 -14.10 -0.13 12.14
N LEU A 195 -15.23 0.58 12.17
CA LEU A 195 -15.26 2.05 12.09
C LEU A 195 -14.66 2.73 13.32
N HIS A 196 -14.39 1.98 14.38
CA HIS A 196 -13.65 2.43 15.55
C HIS A 196 -12.15 2.11 15.46
N SER A 197 -11.66 1.67 14.29
CA SER A 197 -10.26 1.38 14.04
C SER A 197 -9.75 2.11 12.79
N PRO A 198 -8.48 2.51 12.77
CA PRO A 198 -7.79 2.96 11.56
C PRO A 198 -7.89 1.99 10.39
N THR A 199 -8.02 0.69 10.66
CA THR A 199 -8.11 -0.33 9.61
C THR A 199 -9.36 -0.17 8.74
N SER A 200 -10.41 0.51 9.22
CA SER A 200 -11.60 0.81 8.40
C SER A 200 -11.28 1.55 7.10
N ILE A 201 -10.32 2.47 7.09
CA ILE A 201 -9.92 3.19 5.87
C ILE A 201 -9.42 2.18 4.81
N ALA A 202 -8.56 1.25 5.22
CA ALA A 202 -8.00 0.23 4.34
C ALA A 202 -9.07 -0.76 3.85
N VAL A 203 -9.99 -1.18 4.72
CA VAL A 203 -11.09 -2.06 4.32
C VAL A 203 -12.05 -1.35 3.35
N LEU A 204 -12.36 -0.06 3.57
CA LEU A 204 -13.20 0.73 2.66
C LEU A 204 -12.57 0.93 1.27
N GLU A 205 -11.26 1.12 1.22
CA GLU A 205 -10.50 1.18 -0.02
C GLU A 205 -10.63 -0.14 -0.78
N ARG A 206 -10.33 -1.28 -0.13
CA ARG A 206 -10.47 -2.61 -0.76
C ARG A 206 -11.90 -2.95 -1.14
N LEU A 207 -12.89 -2.60 -0.34
CA LEU A 207 -14.30 -2.78 -0.66
C LEU A 207 -14.70 -2.04 -1.94
N THR A 208 -14.06 -0.90 -2.22
CA THR A 208 -14.33 -0.10 -3.41
C THR A 208 -13.55 -0.61 -4.63
N ALA A 209 -12.29 -1.03 -4.44
CA ALA A 209 -11.39 -1.39 -5.53
C ALA A 209 -11.46 -2.87 -5.94
N ALA A 210 -11.56 -3.80 -4.99
CA ALA A 210 -11.64 -5.24 -5.27
C ALA A 210 -12.49 -5.98 -4.20
N PRO A 211 -13.82 -5.82 -4.23
CA PRO A 211 -14.69 -6.39 -3.21
C PRO A 211 -14.70 -7.91 -3.18
N GLU A 212 -14.57 -8.59 -4.33
CA GLU A 212 -14.56 -10.06 -4.38
C GLU A 212 -13.29 -10.63 -3.73
N ALA A 213 -12.11 -10.13 -4.13
CA ALA A 213 -10.83 -10.53 -3.55
C ALA A 213 -10.77 -10.26 -2.04
N LEU A 214 -11.34 -9.13 -1.60
CA LEU A 214 -11.43 -8.85 -0.17
C LEU A 214 -12.27 -9.88 0.57
N ARG A 215 -13.41 -10.33 0.02
CA ARG A 215 -14.22 -11.36 0.68
C ARG A 215 -13.49 -12.70 0.76
N GLU A 216 -12.79 -13.10 -0.29
CA GLU A 216 -11.99 -14.32 -0.28
C GLU A 216 -10.89 -14.29 0.79
N GLU A 217 -10.13 -13.20 0.90
CA GLU A 217 -9.13 -13.04 1.96
C GLU A 217 -9.75 -12.95 3.36
N TRP A 218 -10.91 -12.32 3.48
CA TRP A 218 -11.63 -12.20 4.75
C TRP A 218 -12.11 -13.57 5.27
N GLU A 219 -12.65 -14.40 4.39
CA GLU A 219 -13.04 -15.77 4.69
C GLU A 219 -11.83 -16.63 5.05
N ARG A 220 -10.71 -16.48 4.32
CA ARG A 220 -9.46 -17.19 4.62
C ARG A 220 -8.87 -16.82 5.99
N ALA A 221 -9.02 -15.57 6.40
CA ALA A 221 -8.59 -15.08 7.70
C ALA A 221 -9.59 -15.39 8.84
N GLU A 222 -10.69 -16.12 8.55
CA GLU A 222 -11.75 -16.44 9.51
C GLU A 222 -12.33 -15.22 10.23
N LEU A 223 -12.26 -14.05 9.59
CA LEU A 223 -12.74 -12.80 10.17
C LEU A 223 -14.28 -12.74 10.16
N PRO A 224 -14.92 -12.10 11.17
CA PRO A 224 -16.37 -12.05 11.25
C PRO A 224 -17.01 -11.41 9.99
N PRO A 225 -17.90 -12.11 9.26
CA PRO A 225 -18.51 -11.58 8.03
C PRO A 225 -19.40 -10.35 8.31
N ALA A 226 -20.00 -10.32 9.50
CA ALA A 226 -20.84 -9.20 9.97
C ALA A 226 -20.10 -7.85 9.97
N TRP A 227 -18.77 -7.85 10.10
CA TRP A 227 -17.97 -6.62 10.04
C TRP A 227 -17.90 -6.05 8.63
N LEU A 228 -17.64 -6.88 7.61
CA LEU A 228 -17.67 -6.45 6.21
C LEU A 228 -19.07 -6.03 5.78
N GLU A 229 -20.09 -6.79 6.18
CA GLU A 229 -21.49 -6.45 5.87
C GLU A 229 -21.88 -5.11 6.49
N GLY A 230 -21.57 -4.93 7.78
CA GLY A 230 -21.82 -3.69 8.51
C GLY A 230 -21.16 -2.49 7.86
N LEU A 231 -19.87 -2.62 7.53
CA LEU A 231 -19.10 -1.57 6.87
C LEU A 231 -19.63 -1.27 5.45
N THR A 232 -20.01 -2.29 4.69
CA THR A 232 -20.60 -2.14 3.35
C THR A 232 -21.92 -1.39 3.39
N VAL A 233 -22.80 -1.73 4.35
CA VAL A 233 -24.09 -1.05 4.53
C VAL A 233 -23.87 0.42 4.92
N ALA A 234 -22.98 0.68 5.88
CA ALA A 234 -22.67 2.05 6.31
C ALA A 234 -22.07 2.88 5.17
N TRP A 235 -21.16 2.28 4.39
CA TRP A 235 -20.54 2.93 3.23
C TRP A 235 -21.56 3.31 2.16
N ARG A 236 -22.48 2.41 1.80
CA ARG A 236 -23.56 2.71 0.85
C ARG A 236 -24.49 3.81 1.40
N ALA A 237 -24.81 3.77 2.68
CA ALA A 237 -25.66 4.78 3.32
C ALA A 237 -25.02 6.18 3.40
N SER A 238 -23.70 6.30 3.33
CA SER A 238 -22.98 7.59 3.32
C SER A 238 -22.89 8.22 1.92
N GLU A 239 -23.22 7.46 0.87
CA GLU A 239 -23.28 7.92 -0.53
C GLU A 239 -24.51 8.78 -0.80
N ALA A 240 -25.63 8.46 -0.15
CA ALA A 240 -26.86 9.20 -0.28
C ALA A 240 -26.68 10.62 0.28
N SER A 241 -26.74 11.61 -0.61
CA SER A 241 -26.89 13.02 -0.22
C SER A 241 -28.12 13.14 0.67
N PRO A 242 -28.06 13.75 1.87
CA PRO A 242 -29.28 14.20 2.50
C PRO A 242 -29.87 15.25 1.56
N VAL A 243 -31.05 14.95 1.02
CA VAL A 243 -31.93 15.95 0.40
C VAL A 243 -32.38 16.93 1.46
#